data_AF-A0A2B4R4I8-F1
#
_entry.id   AF-A0A2B4R4I8-F1
#
_cell.length_a   1.000
_cell.length_b   1.000
_cell.length_c   1.000
_cell.angle_alpha   90.00
_cell.angle_beta   90.00
_cell.angle_gamma   90.00
#
_symmetry.space_group_name_H-M   'P 1'
#
loop_
_entity.id
_entity.type
_entity.pdbx_description
1 polymer ?
#
loop_
_entity_poly.entity_id
_entity_poly.type
_entity_poly.pdbx_seq_one_letter_code
_entity_poly.pdbx_strand_id
1 'polypeptide(L)'
;MKHLLLAKGLWGLVEGSEVLAHDATPTAQTLYQSRLQKAFSTIVLAIDSAQLYLITSSEEPKQAWDALRKHFERETLANKLFLKKKYFRSEMKEGTPVEQHLKLMKDITDKLAAIGAPISEEDQVVTLLGSLPRSFATLVTAIEARVDGVSLDYVQQALIHEEMKQSELSGHLNEAESALTGAFRRDTPRDRPTCFGCGAAGHIRRNCPSDPPRKQLTCFECGDVGHIRRYCPKKFKWHKAKIVNSDERRPNNSDFEDGNGKLRGMGSLIDKLYQLDCQVAITTDTAYVSVESSQGSDLWHPRLGHVHELRLKKCVESESVQGINIKKITELSFCEGCLA
;
A
#
# COMPACT_ATOMS: atom_id res chain seq x y z
N MET A 1 13.67 -33.99 15.25
CA MET A 1 13.72 -34.70 16.56
C MET A 1 13.54 -36.22 16.45
N LYS A 2 12.51 -36.75 15.77
CA LYS A 2 12.30 -38.21 15.60
C LYS A 2 13.54 -38.96 15.09
N HIS A 3 14.17 -38.48 14.00
CA HIS A 3 15.38 -39.10 13.46
C HIS A 3 16.58 -39.09 14.42
N LEU A 4 16.69 -38.08 15.29
CA LEU A 4 17.76 -37.99 16.31
C LEU A 4 17.61 -39.10 17.36
N LEU A 5 16.37 -39.38 17.79
CA LEU A 5 16.06 -40.44 18.76
C LEU A 5 16.20 -41.84 18.14
N LEU A 6 15.85 -41.99 16.86
CA LEU A 6 16.08 -43.23 16.10
C LEU A 6 17.57 -43.54 15.97
N ALA A 7 18.39 -42.54 15.62
CA ALA A 7 19.85 -42.72 15.51
C ALA A 7 20.51 -43.15 16.83
N LYS A 8 19.95 -42.76 17.97
CA LYS A 8 20.43 -43.17 19.31
C LYS A 8 19.80 -44.47 19.82
N GLY A 9 18.88 -45.09 19.07
CA GLY A 9 18.15 -46.29 19.49
C GLY A 9 17.24 -46.08 20.70
N LEU A 10 16.76 -44.84 20.90
CA LEU A 10 15.93 -44.44 22.05
C LEU A 10 14.45 -44.26 21.69
N TRP A 11 14.09 -44.36 20.41
CA TRP A 11 12.73 -44.11 19.93
C TRP A 11 11.70 -45.06 20.53
N GLY A 12 12.04 -46.34 20.74
CA GLY A 12 11.13 -47.34 21.31
C GLY A 12 10.63 -46.98 22.71
N LEU A 13 11.45 -46.30 23.52
CA LEU A 13 11.07 -45.81 24.85
C LEU A 13 10.15 -44.59 24.80
N VAL A 14 10.28 -43.78 23.76
CA VAL A 14 9.49 -42.55 23.56
C VAL A 14 8.12 -42.88 22.96
N GLU A 15 8.06 -43.86 22.06
CA GLU A 15 6.81 -44.38 21.50
C GLU A 15 6.06 -45.28 22.50
N GLY A 16 6.79 -45.86 23.47
CA GLY A 16 6.26 -46.79 24.46
C GLY A 16 6.12 -48.22 23.96
N SER A 17 6.90 -48.59 22.93
CA SER A 17 6.99 -49.95 22.40
C SER A 17 8.04 -50.79 23.14
N GLU A 18 9.04 -50.16 23.77
CA GLU A 18 9.95 -50.82 24.72
C GLU A 18 9.39 -50.69 26.14
N VAL A 19 8.87 -51.78 26.69
CA VAL A 19 8.36 -51.86 28.07
C VAL A 19 9.25 -52.79 28.88
N LEU A 20 9.53 -52.42 30.13
CA LEU A 20 10.28 -53.26 31.05
C LEU A 20 9.50 -54.56 31.33
N ALA A 21 10.14 -55.72 31.16
CA ALA A 21 9.54 -57.01 31.48
C ALA A 21 9.28 -57.17 32.99
N HIS A 22 8.21 -57.87 33.35
CA HIS A 22 7.73 -57.94 34.75
C HIS A 22 8.65 -58.75 35.68
N ASP A 23 9.53 -59.56 35.10
CA ASP A 23 10.55 -60.41 35.72
C ASP A 23 11.98 -59.90 35.50
N ALA A 24 12.12 -58.62 35.10
CA ALA A 24 13.41 -58.03 34.79
C ALA A 24 14.37 -58.04 35.99
N THR A 25 15.58 -58.54 35.75
CA THR A 25 16.68 -58.52 36.72
C THR A 25 17.00 -57.08 37.18
N PRO A 26 17.52 -56.88 38.40
CA PRO A 26 17.87 -55.55 38.92
C PRO A 26 18.81 -54.77 37.98
N THR A 27 19.69 -55.49 37.26
CA THR A 27 20.58 -54.93 36.24
C THR A 27 19.85 -54.46 34.98
N ALA A 28 18.80 -55.16 34.55
CA ALA A 28 17.98 -54.73 33.43
C ALA A 28 17.13 -53.48 33.78
N GLN A 29 16.67 -53.38 35.04
CA GLN A 29 15.92 -52.22 35.54
C GLN A 29 16.76 -50.94 35.54
N THR A 30 18.01 -51.01 36.02
CA THR A 30 18.91 -49.84 36.06
C THR A 30 19.32 -49.38 34.65
N LEU A 31 19.57 -50.32 33.73
CA LEU A 31 19.84 -50.01 32.32
C LEU A 31 18.65 -49.33 31.63
N TYR A 32 17.43 -49.80 31.91
CA TYR A 32 16.21 -49.21 31.38
C TYR A 32 16.02 -47.77 31.87
N GLN A 33 16.20 -47.51 33.18
CA GLN A 33 16.14 -46.16 33.74
C GLN A 33 17.21 -45.22 33.14
N SER A 34 18.43 -45.72 32.96
CA SER A 34 19.51 -44.95 32.33
C SER A 34 19.16 -44.55 30.88
N ARG A 35 18.56 -45.46 30.11
CA ARG A 35 18.11 -45.17 28.74
C ARG A 35 16.94 -44.20 28.72
N LEU A 36 16.01 -44.29 29.67
CA LEU A 36 14.90 -43.32 29.82
C LEU A 36 15.43 -41.90 30.09
N GLN A 37 16.34 -41.74 31.05
CA GLN A 37 16.96 -40.46 31.33
C GLN A 37 17.69 -39.90 30.11
N LYS A 38 18.43 -40.75 29.39
CA LYS A 38 19.13 -40.36 28.15
C LYS A 38 18.16 -39.91 27.05
N ALA A 39 17.01 -40.57 26.93
CA ALA A 39 15.96 -40.18 25.99
C ALA A 39 15.37 -38.82 26.37
N PHE A 40 15.03 -38.62 27.65
CA PHE A 40 14.49 -37.36 28.18
C PHE A 40 15.48 -36.20 27.96
N SER A 41 16.74 -36.36 28.35
CA SER A 41 17.78 -35.33 28.14
C SER A 41 17.99 -35.03 26.66
N THR A 42 17.91 -36.03 25.77
CA THR A 42 18.02 -35.80 24.32
C THR A 42 16.85 -34.99 23.78
N ILE A 43 15.64 -35.18 24.33
CA ILE A 43 14.46 -34.37 23.97
C ILE A 43 14.65 -32.93 24.46
N VAL A 44 14.99 -32.74 25.74
CA VAL A 44 15.21 -31.41 26.35
C VAL A 44 16.27 -30.61 25.58
N LEU A 45 17.40 -31.24 25.22
CA LEU A 45 18.49 -30.58 24.49
C LEU A 45 18.16 -30.29 23.01
N ALA A 46 17.12 -30.93 22.46
CA ALA A 46 16.72 -30.74 21.08
C ALA A 46 15.61 -29.68 20.90
N ILE A 47 15.10 -29.15 22.00
CA ILE A 47 14.02 -28.15 22.03
C ILE A 47 14.63 -26.78 22.33
N ASP A 48 14.07 -25.74 21.71
CA ASP A 48 14.45 -24.37 22.02
C ASP A 48 14.09 -24.01 23.47
N SER A 49 14.93 -23.20 24.14
CA SER A 49 14.73 -22.85 25.55
C SER A 49 13.37 -22.19 25.80
N ALA A 50 12.81 -21.47 24.82
CA ALA A 50 11.49 -20.85 24.91
C ALA A 50 10.32 -21.86 24.96
N GLN A 51 10.55 -23.12 24.57
CA GLN A 51 9.53 -24.16 24.49
C GLN A 51 9.61 -25.19 25.63
N LEU A 52 10.59 -25.05 26.55
CA LEU A 52 10.78 -25.97 27.68
C LEU A 52 9.60 -26.00 28.66
N TYR A 53 8.82 -24.92 28.74
CA TYR A 53 7.62 -24.85 29.58
C TYR A 53 6.60 -25.94 29.22
N LEU A 54 6.60 -26.42 27.96
CA LEU A 54 5.68 -27.46 27.48
C LEU A 54 5.94 -28.83 28.10
N ILE A 55 7.16 -29.08 28.59
CA ILE A 55 7.58 -30.38 29.12
C ILE A 55 8.00 -30.33 30.59
N THR A 56 7.91 -29.17 31.25
CA THR A 56 8.37 -28.99 32.64
C THR A 56 7.58 -29.87 33.63
N SER A 57 6.34 -30.23 33.32
CA SER A 57 5.49 -31.11 34.13
C SER A 57 5.62 -32.59 33.80
N SER A 58 6.45 -32.97 32.82
CA SER A 58 6.59 -34.36 32.37
C SER A 58 7.83 -35.01 32.99
N GLU A 59 7.66 -36.16 33.64
CA GLU A 59 8.78 -36.94 34.21
C GLU A 59 9.26 -38.05 33.27
N GLU A 60 8.43 -38.43 32.28
CA GLU A 60 8.73 -39.50 31.33
C GLU A 60 8.95 -38.97 29.90
N PRO A 61 9.87 -39.58 29.12
CA PRO A 61 10.12 -39.23 27.72
C PRO A 61 8.86 -39.31 26.83
N LYS A 62 8.00 -40.30 27.07
CA LYS A 62 6.75 -40.48 26.33
C LYS A 62 5.77 -39.35 26.60
N GLN A 63 5.57 -38.98 27.86
CA GLN A 63 4.70 -37.89 28.27
C GLN A 63 5.20 -36.55 27.70
N ALA A 64 6.51 -36.29 27.79
CA ALA A 64 7.12 -35.10 27.21
C ALA A 64 6.92 -35.04 25.68
N TRP A 65 7.13 -36.16 24.99
CA TRP A 65 6.92 -36.26 23.55
C TRP A 65 5.46 -36.05 23.15
N ASP A 66 4.51 -36.64 23.88
CA ASP A 66 3.09 -36.47 23.62
C ASP A 66 2.61 -35.03 23.91
N ALA A 67 3.16 -34.37 24.94
CA ALA A 67 2.88 -32.96 25.21
C ALA A 67 3.35 -32.04 24.07
N LEU A 68 4.59 -32.24 23.60
CA LEU A 68 5.14 -31.51 22.45
C LEU A 68 4.33 -31.79 21.18
N ARG A 69 4.07 -33.07 20.90
CA ARG A 69 3.25 -33.50 19.76
C ARG A 69 1.89 -32.80 19.81
N LYS A 70 1.19 -32.83 20.94
CA LYS A 70 -0.13 -32.19 21.10
C LYS A 70 -0.07 -30.68 20.89
N HIS A 71 0.96 -29.99 21.39
CA HIS A 71 1.09 -28.55 21.20
C HIS A 71 1.38 -28.18 19.75
N PHE A 72 2.43 -28.79 19.17
CA PHE A 72 2.84 -28.48 17.81
C PHE A 72 1.89 -29.02 16.76
N GLU A 73 1.19 -30.15 16.97
CA GLU A 73 0.13 -30.60 16.08
C GLU A 73 -1.07 -29.64 16.08
N ARG A 74 -1.43 -29.05 17.23
CA ARG A 74 -2.48 -28.02 17.29
C ARG A 74 -2.08 -26.77 16.52
N GLU A 75 -0.87 -26.28 16.72
CA GLU A 75 -0.34 -25.18 15.90
C GLU A 75 -0.28 -25.57 14.43
N THR A 76 0.10 -26.81 14.11
CA THR A 76 0.13 -27.33 12.74
C THR A 76 -1.25 -27.38 12.11
N LEU A 77 -2.29 -27.78 12.86
CA LEU A 77 -3.68 -27.78 12.39
C LEU A 77 -4.22 -26.35 12.23
N ALA A 78 -3.93 -25.46 13.17
CA ALA A 78 -4.27 -24.04 13.05
C ALA A 78 -3.58 -23.40 11.83
N ASN A 79 -2.29 -23.66 11.64
CA ASN A 79 -1.50 -23.20 10.50
C ASN A 79 -2.01 -23.79 9.19
N LYS A 80 -2.34 -25.09 9.16
CA LYS A 80 -2.95 -25.76 8.00
C LYS A 80 -4.29 -25.13 7.63
N LEU A 81 -5.16 -24.88 8.61
CA LEU A 81 -6.45 -24.22 8.38
C LEU A 81 -6.25 -22.76 7.94
N PHE A 82 -5.31 -22.04 8.54
CA PHE A 82 -4.98 -20.66 8.19
C PHE A 82 -4.46 -20.57 6.74
N LEU A 83 -3.49 -21.40 6.37
CA LEU A 83 -2.92 -21.44 5.03
C LEU A 83 -3.96 -21.88 4.00
N LYS A 84 -4.79 -22.89 4.28
CA LYS A 84 -5.90 -23.27 3.40
C LYS A 84 -6.91 -22.14 3.22
N LYS A 85 -7.34 -21.49 4.31
CA LYS A 85 -8.24 -20.32 4.23
C LYS A 85 -7.62 -19.19 3.42
N LYS A 86 -6.31 -18.95 3.57
CA LYS A 86 -5.58 -17.94 2.80
C LYS A 86 -5.50 -18.30 1.32
N TYR A 87 -5.26 -19.58 1.01
CA TYR A 87 -5.21 -20.09 -0.35
C TYR A 87 -6.53 -19.91 -1.09
N PHE A 88 -7.64 -20.41 -0.53
CA PHE A 88 -8.95 -20.37 -1.18
C PHE A 88 -9.60 -18.98 -1.22
N ARG A 89 -9.10 -18.02 -0.44
CA ARG A 89 -9.56 -16.61 -0.46
C ARG A 89 -8.56 -15.70 -1.17
N SER A 90 -7.53 -16.26 -1.79
CA SER A 90 -6.57 -15.48 -2.55
C SER A 90 -7.26 -15.00 -3.82
N GLU A 91 -7.31 -13.69 -4.01
CA GLU A 91 -7.89 -13.04 -5.19
C GLU A 91 -6.84 -12.09 -5.77
N MET A 92 -6.67 -12.14 -7.09
CA MET A 92 -5.78 -11.25 -7.81
C MET A 92 -6.51 -9.94 -8.10
N LYS A 93 -5.86 -8.81 -7.84
CA LYS A 93 -6.43 -7.49 -8.10
C LYS A 93 -6.20 -7.09 -9.56
N GLU A 94 -7.09 -6.27 -10.11
CA GLU A 94 -6.88 -5.72 -11.45
C GLU A 94 -5.61 -4.87 -11.47
N GLY A 95 -4.73 -5.14 -12.43
CA GLY A 95 -3.46 -4.45 -12.62
C GLY A 95 -2.27 -5.00 -11.82
N THR A 96 -2.45 -6.02 -10.97
CA THR A 96 -1.29 -6.71 -10.38
C THR A 96 -0.70 -7.71 -11.37
N PRO A 97 0.65 -7.81 -11.47
CA PRO A 97 1.28 -8.78 -12.35
C PRO A 97 0.87 -10.22 -12.03
N VAL A 98 0.51 -10.99 -13.05
CA VAL A 98 0.09 -12.40 -12.91
C VAL A 98 1.20 -13.22 -12.23
N GLU A 99 2.46 -12.97 -12.59
CA GLU A 99 3.60 -13.68 -12.00
C GLU A 99 3.67 -13.52 -10.47
N GLN A 100 3.30 -12.35 -9.95
CA GLN A 100 3.32 -12.09 -8.51
C GLN A 100 2.25 -12.91 -7.79
N HIS A 101 1.06 -13.04 -8.39
CA HIS A 101 -0.02 -13.87 -7.85
C HIS A 101 0.32 -15.36 -7.91
N LEU A 102 0.91 -15.82 -9.01
CA LEU A 102 1.38 -17.21 -9.16
C LEU A 102 2.42 -17.57 -8.09
N LYS A 103 3.38 -16.67 -7.82
CA LYS A 103 4.38 -16.86 -6.75
C LYS A 103 3.72 -17.00 -5.37
N LEU A 104 2.77 -16.12 -5.05
CA LEU A 104 2.06 -16.17 -3.77
C LEU A 104 1.30 -17.50 -3.60
N MET A 105 0.60 -17.94 -4.64
CA MET A 105 -0.15 -19.20 -4.62
C MET A 105 0.81 -20.39 -4.44
N LYS A 106 1.93 -20.40 -5.16
CA LYS A 106 2.97 -21.44 -5.03
C LYS A 106 3.57 -21.49 -3.63
N ASP A 107 3.93 -20.34 -3.05
CA ASP A 107 4.47 -20.24 -1.68
C ASP A 107 3.52 -20.86 -0.64
N ILE A 108 2.21 -20.66 -0.80
CA ILE A 108 1.21 -21.23 0.11
C ILE A 108 1.10 -22.75 -0.10
N THR A 109 1.10 -23.22 -1.35
CA THR A 109 1.10 -24.64 -1.69
C THR A 109 2.33 -25.36 -1.12
N ASP A 110 3.52 -24.77 -1.27
CA ASP A 110 4.78 -25.35 -0.75
C ASP A 110 4.78 -25.42 0.78
N LYS A 111 4.26 -24.38 1.45
CA LYS A 111 4.09 -24.39 2.92
C LYS A 111 3.10 -25.47 3.37
N LEU A 112 2.02 -25.68 2.62
CA LEU A 112 1.03 -26.72 2.91
C LEU A 112 1.58 -28.13 2.66
N ALA A 113 2.40 -28.32 1.61
CA ALA A 113 3.09 -29.57 1.33
C ALA A 113 4.10 -29.90 2.44
N ALA A 114 4.86 -28.92 2.94
CA ALA A 114 5.79 -29.10 4.05
C ALA A 114 5.11 -29.53 5.35
N ILE A 115 3.85 -29.15 5.55
CA ILE A 115 3.00 -29.52 6.70
C ILE A 115 2.30 -30.89 6.48
N GLY A 116 2.57 -31.58 5.36
CA GLY A 116 1.95 -32.87 5.03
C GLY A 116 0.48 -32.74 4.61
N ALA A 117 0.11 -31.58 4.07
CA ALA A 117 -1.23 -31.28 3.60
C ALA A 117 -1.23 -30.75 2.16
N PRO A 118 -0.68 -31.48 1.18
CA PRO A 118 -0.61 -31.04 -0.20
C PRO A 118 -2.02 -30.76 -0.76
N ILE A 119 -2.12 -29.78 -1.63
CA ILE A 119 -3.34 -29.46 -2.39
C ILE A 119 -3.30 -30.26 -3.69
N SER A 120 -4.40 -30.90 -4.06
CA SER A 120 -4.52 -31.62 -5.34
C SER A 120 -4.30 -30.68 -6.52
N GLU A 121 -3.70 -31.15 -7.61
CA GLU A 121 -3.51 -30.32 -8.82
C GLU A 121 -4.85 -29.79 -9.37
N GLU A 122 -5.91 -30.58 -9.31
CA GLU A 122 -7.27 -30.17 -9.70
C GLU A 122 -7.77 -28.99 -8.85
N ASP A 123 -7.63 -29.07 -7.53
CA ASP A 123 -8.00 -28.00 -6.60
C ASP A 123 -7.14 -26.75 -6.83
N GLN A 124 -5.86 -26.91 -7.19
CA GLN A 124 -4.99 -25.80 -7.52
C GLN A 124 -5.46 -25.08 -8.78
N VAL A 125 -5.83 -25.82 -9.82
CA VAL A 125 -6.38 -25.26 -11.07
C VAL A 125 -7.70 -24.53 -10.81
N VAL A 126 -8.64 -25.17 -10.11
CA VAL A 126 -9.95 -24.55 -9.80
C VAL A 126 -9.78 -23.27 -8.98
N THR A 127 -8.92 -23.31 -7.95
CA THR A 127 -8.68 -22.13 -7.11
C THR A 127 -7.98 -21.03 -7.89
N LEU A 128 -7.03 -21.38 -8.76
CA LEU A 128 -6.33 -20.40 -9.59
C LEU A 128 -7.29 -19.72 -10.56
N LEU A 129 -8.10 -20.47 -11.31
CA LEU A 129 -9.09 -19.91 -12.24
C LEU A 129 -10.13 -19.04 -11.52
N GLY A 130 -10.58 -19.46 -10.33
CA GLY A 130 -11.52 -18.69 -9.50
C GLY A 130 -10.93 -17.45 -8.84
N SER A 131 -9.60 -17.37 -8.70
CA SER A 131 -8.90 -16.22 -8.10
C SER A 131 -8.69 -15.04 -9.06
N LEU A 132 -8.96 -15.22 -10.35
CA LEU A 132 -8.65 -14.23 -11.38
C LEU A 132 -9.72 -13.13 -11.46
N PRO A 133 -9.32 -11.89 -11.80
CA PRO A 133 -10.26 -10.79 -11.99
C PRO A 133 -11.03 -10.95 -13.31
N ARG A 134 -12.09 -10.15 -13.46
CA ARG A 134 -13.01 -10.21 -14.60
C ARG A 134 -12.34 -10.02 -15.96
N SER A 135 -11.21 -9.32 -16.01
CA SER A 135 -10.42 -9.16 -17.24
C SER A 135 -9.96 -10.48 -17.86
N PHE A 136 -9.83 -11.55 -17.07
CA PHE A 136 -9.43 -12.88 -17.55
C PHE A 136 -10.63 -13.82 -17.84
N ALA A 137 -11.88 -13.34 -17.74
CA ALA A 137 -13.07 -14.19 -17.87
C ALA A 137 -13.15 -14.91 -19.23
N THR A 138 -12.68 -14.29 -20.31
CA THR A 138 -12.58 -14.89 -21.65
C THR A 138 -11.63 -16.09 -21.66
N LEU A 139 -10.47 -15.95 -21.02
CA LEU A 139 -9.50 -17.03 -20.87
C LEU A 139 -10.05 -18.16 -20.01
N VAL A 140 -10.68 -17.84 -18.87
CA VAL A 140 -11.30 -18.85 -17.97
C VAL A 140 -12.32 -19.69 -18.75
N THR A 141 -13.22 -19.05 -19.49
CA THR A 141 -14.22 -19.75 -20.32
C THR A 141 -13.56 -20.64 -21.37
N ALA A 142 -12.48 -20.18 -22.00
CA ALA A 142 -11.75 -20.96 -23.01
C ALA A 142 -11.01 -22.17 -22.41
N ILE A 143 -10.52 -22.06 -21.17
CA ILE A 143 -9.89 -23.17 -20.44
C ILE A 143 -10.95 -24.18 -19.99
N GLU A 144 -12.09 -23.72 -19.46
CA GLU A 144 -13.20 -24.58 -19.02
C GLU A 144 -13.85 -25.36 -20.16
N ALA A 145 -13.85 -24.82 -21.38
CA ALA A 145 -14.42 -25.48 -22.56
C ALA A 145 -13.56 -26.65 -23.09
N ARG A 146 -12.36 -26.89 -22.55
CA ARG A 146 -11.46 -27.96 -23.01
C ARG A 146 -11.89 -29.32 -22.47
N VAL A 147 -11.92 -30.31 -23.38
CA VAL A 147 -12.33 -31.69 -23.07
C VAL A 147 -11.15 -32.53 -22.55
N ASP A 148 -9.91 -32.17 -22.90
CA ASP A 148 -8.73 -33.03 -22.69
C ASP A 148 -8.07 -32.89 -21.31
N GLY A 149 -8.77 -32.31 -20.32
CA GLY A 149 -8.22 -32.00 -19.01
C GLY A 149 -7.27 -30.79 -19.04
N VAL A 150 -6.97 -30.26 -17.85
CA VAL A 150 -6.22 -29.01 -17.69
C VAL A 150 -5.08 -29.27 -16.71
N SER A 151 -3.83 -29.15 -17.19
CA SER A 151 -2.66 -29.20 -16.33
C SER A 151 -2.36 -27.84 -15.71
N LEU A 152 -1.81 -27.84 -14.50
CA LEU A 152 -1.42 -26.60 -13.81
C LEU A 152 -0.42 -25.77 -14.62
N ASP A 153 0.55 -26.44 -15.26
CA ASP A 153 1.56 -25.81 -16.11
C ASP A 153 0.93 -25.10 -17.32
N TYR A 154 -0.04 -25.74 -17.98
CA TYR A 154 -0.76 -25.13 -19.09
C TYR A 154 -1.51 -23.87 -18.65
N VAL A 155 -2.18 -23.89 -17.48
CA VAL A 155 -2.90 -22.72 -16.96
C VAL A 155 -1.94 -21.58 -16.65
N GLN A 156 -0.81 -21.87 -16.01
CA GLN A 156 0.21 -20.86 -15.72
C GLN A 156 0.73 -20.19 -16.98
N GLN A 157 1.06 -20.97 -18.02
CA GLN A 157 1.51 -20.46 -19.31
C GLN A 157 0.42 -19.63 -20.01
N ALA A 158 -0.82 -20.12 -20.00
CA ALA A 158 -1.95 -19.43 -20.63
C ALA A 158 -2.23 -18.07 -19.96
N LEU A 159 -2.08 -17.97 -18.64
CA LEU A 159 -2.26 -16.72 -17.90
C LEU A 159 -1.19 -15.68 -18.23
N ILE A 160 0.07 -16.10 -18.32
CA ILE A 160 1.18 -15.22 -18.70
C ILE A 160 0.98 -14.71 -20.14
N HIS A 161 0.60 -15.60 -21.06
CA HIS A 161 0.34 -15.22 -22.45
C HIS A 161 -0.83 -14.23 -22.58
N GLU A 162 -1.91 -14.43 -21.82
CA GLU A 162 -3.04 -13.52 -21.82
C GLU A 162 -2.66 -12.14 -21.23
N GLU A 163 -1.82 -12.10 -20.19
CA GLU A 163 -1.29 -10.84 -19.65
C GLU A 163 -0.46 -10.07 -20.69
N MET A 164 0.43 -10.76 -21.41
CA MET A 164 1.19 -10.16 -22.52
C MET A 164 0.27 -9.55 -23.57
N LYS A 165 -0.75 -10.30 -24.00
CA LYS A 165 -1.75 -9.82 -24.96
C LYS A 165 -2.58 -8.64 -24.43
N GLN A 166 -2.96 -8.63 -23.15
CA GLN A 166 -3.68 -7.51 -22.54
C GLN A 166 -2.82 -6.25 -22.45
N SER A 167 -1.52 -6.39 -22.19
CA SER A 167 -0.57 -5.26 -22.21
C SER A 167 -0.47 -4.63 -23.60
N GLU A 168 -0.41 -5.43 -24.67
CA GLU A 168 -0.39 -4.94 -26.06
C GLU A 168 -1.70 -4.22 -26.43
N LEU A 169 -2.84 -4.81 -26.06
CA LEU A 169 -4.16 -4.22 -26.30
C LEU A 169 -4.36 -2.91 -25.54
N SER A 170 -3.90 -2.80 -24.30
CA SER A 170 -3.95 -1.55 -23.54
C SER A 170 -3.07 -0.47 -24.15
N GLY A 171 -1.91 -0.83 -24.72
CA GLY A 171 -1.08 0.08 -25.51
C GLY A 171 -1.81 0.63 -26.74
N HIS A 172 -2.50 -0.24 -27.47
CA HIS A 172 -3.28 0.15 -28.65
C HIS A 172 -4.55 0.96 -28.32
N LEU A 173 -5.20 0.73 -27.18
CA LEU A 173 -6.32 1.56 -26.73
C LEU A 173 -5.87 2.99 -26.45
N ASN A 174 -4.70 3.18 -25.84
CA ASN A 174 -4.15 4.51 -25.57
C ASN A 174 -3.73 5.24 -26.86
N GLU A 175 -3.23 4.51 -27.86
CA GLU A 175 -2.95 5.06 -29.20
C GLU A 175 -4.23 5.37 -30.00
N ALA A 176 -5.24 4.50 -29.93
CA ALA A 176 -6.53 4.72 -30.59
C ALA A 176 -7.29 5.89 -29.93
N GLU A 177 -7.25 6.03 -28.61
CA GLU A 177 -7.83 7.14 -27.86
C GLU A 177 -7.06 8.46 -28.10
N SER A 178 -5.73 8.38 -28.23
CA SER A 178 -4.89 9.51 -28.72
C SER A 178 -5.15 9.86 -30.19
N ALA A 179 -5.45 8.88 -31.05
CA ALA A 179 -5.79 9.09 -32.46
C ALA A 179 -7.21 9.64 -32.64
N LEU A 180 -8.17 9.20 -31.83
CA LEU A 180 -9.55 9.73 -31.80
C LEU A 180 -9.58 11.16 -31.25
N THR A 181 -8.71 11.51 -30.30
CA THR A 181 -8.56 12.90 -29.84
C THR A 181 -7.71 13.77 -30.78
N GLY A 182 -6.83 13.16 -31.59
CA GLY A 182 -6.04 13.83 -32.63
C GLY A 182 -6.79 14.11 -33.95
N ALA A 183 -7.83 13.34 -34.29
CA ALA A 183 -8.49 13.38 -35.61
C ALA A 183 -9.70 14.34 -35.73
N PHE A 184 -10.01 15.15 -34.70
CA PHE A 184 -11.07 16.18 -34.76
C PHE A 184 -10.58 17.60 -35.03
N ARG A 185 -9.34 17.79 -35.49
CA ARG A 185 -8.90 19.04 -36.15
C ARG A 185 -9.08 18.90 -37.66
N ARG A 186 -10.32 18.73 -38.13
CA ARG A 186 -10.62 18.98 -39.54
C ARG A 186 -10.60 20.48 -39.76
N ASP A 187 -9.60 20.93 -40.49
CA ASP A 187 -9.52 22.24 -41.11
C ASP A 187 -10.68 22.34 -42.14
N THR A 188 -11.90 22.60 -41.65
CA THR A 188 -13.00 23.01 -42.52
C THR A 188 -12.81 24.49 -42.84
N PRO A 189 -12.96 24.95 -44.11
CA PRO A 189 -12.67 26.32 -44.53
C PRO A 189 -13.55 27.43 -43.92
N ARG A 190 -14.34 27.15 -42.87
CA ARG A 190 -15.26 28.08 -42.22
C ARG A 190 -14.77 28.65 -40.88
N ASP A 191 -13.64 28.19 -40.35
CA ASP A 191 -13.22 28.52 -38.98
C ASP A 191 -11.97 29.41 -38.89
N ARG A 192 -11.90 30.45 -39.73
CA ARG A 192 -11.03 31.60 -39.39
C ARG A 192 -11.77 32.44 -38.36
N PRO A 193 -11.34 32.47 -37.08
CA PRO A 193 -12.03 33.25 -36.07
C PRO A 193 -12.03 34.72 -36.50
N THR A 194 -13.21 35.29 -36.63
CA THR A 194 -13.42 36.72 -36.85
C THR A 194 -13.43 37.41 -35.50
N CYS A 195 -12.65 38.47 -35.36
CA CYS A 195 -12.56 39.21 -34.13
C CYS A 195 -13.88 39.94 -33.86
N PHE A 196 -14.61 39.54 -32.81
CA PHE A 196 -15.86 40.19 -32.39
C PHE A 196 -15.70 41.66 -31.93
N GLY A 197 -14.47 42.20 -31.89
CA GLY A 197 -14.19 43.60 -31.59
C GLY A 197 -13.96 44.48 -32.83
N CYS A 198 -13.16 44.01 -33.79
CA CYS A 198 -12.78 44.79 -34.98
C CYS A 198 -13.31 44.21 -36.31
N GLY A 199 -13.94 43.04 -36.29
CA GLY A 199 -14.52 42.38 -37.47
C GLY A 199 -13.51 41.71 -38.42
N ALA A 200 -12.20 41.81 -38.17
CA ALA A 200 -11.18 41.20 -39.01
C ALA A 200 -11.03 39.69 -38.76
N ALA A 201 -10.81 38.92 -39.84
CA ALA A 201 -10.63 37.47 -39.78
C ALA A 201 -9.19 37.07 -39.46
N GLY A 202 -9.00 35.96 -38.72
CA GLY A 202 -7.69 35.37 -38.43
C GLY A 202 -7.21 35.57 -36.99
N HIS A 203 -7.96 36.26 -36.14
CA HIS A 203 -7.67 36.36 -34.70
C HIS A 203 -8.95 36.55 -33.89
N ILE A 204 -8.92 36.15 -32.62
CA ILE A 204 -9.99 36.39 -31.65
C ILE A 204 -9.76 37.71 -30.91
N ARG A 205 -10.83 38.32 -30.36
CA ARG A 205 -10.80 39.62 -29.66
C ARG A 205 -9.69 39.74 -28.60
N ARG A 206 -9.31 38.64 -27.95
CA ARG A 206 -8.23 38.61 -26.96
C ARG A 206 -6.86 39.03 -27.50
N ASN A 207 -6.63 38.80 -28.79
CA ASN A 207 -5.36 39.03 -29.50
C ASN A 207 -5.53 40.08 -30.61
N CYS A 208 -6.45 41.04 -30.46
CA CYS A 208 -6.70 42.08 -31.44
C CYS A 208 -5.53 43.09 -31.47
N PRO A 209 -4.85 43.29 -32.61
CA PRO A 209 -3.73 44.22 -32.71
C PRO A 209 -4.16 45.69 -32.63
N SER A 210 -5.46 46.00 -32.74
CA SER A 210 -6.00 47.35 -32.74
C SER A 210 -6.74 47.72 -31.44
N ASP A 211 -6.70 46.88 -30.40
CA ASP A 211 -7.37 47.20 -29.13
C ASP A 211 -6.59 48.30 -28.37
N PRO A 212 -7.22 49.37 -27.87
CA PRO A 212 -6.56 50.32 -26.99
C PRO A 212 -6.09 49.60 -25.71
N PRO A 213 -5.05 50.11 -25.01
CA PRO A 213 -4.50 49.45 -23.82
C PRO A 213 -5.64 49.13 -22.85
N ARG A 214 -5.77 47.85 -22.49
CA ARG A 214 -6.90 47.32 -21.71
C ARG A 214 -7.16 48.23 -20.51
N LYS A 215 -8.38 48.78 -20.41
CA LYS A 215 -8.85 49.36 -19.14
C LYS A 215 -8.69 48.28 -18.09
N GLN A 216 -7.90 48.58 -17.06
CA GLN A 216 -7.55 47.64 -15.99
C GLN A 216 -8.84 46.98 -15.47
N LEU A 217 -8.80 45.66 -15.26
CA LEU A 217 -9.94 44.86 -14.84
C LEU A 217 -10.46 45.36 -13.48
N THR A 218 -11.45 46.24 -13.49
CA THR A 218 -12.06 46.83 -12.29
C THR A 218 -13.19 45.94 -11.79
N CYS A 219 -13.23 45.74 -10.47
CA CYS A 219 -14.31 45.04 -9.82
C CYS A 219 -15.58 45.90 -9.85
N PHE A 220 -16.64 45.36 -10.46
CA PHE A 220 -17.94 46.04 -10.58
C PHE A 220 -18.66 46.31 -9.24
N GLU A 221 -18.13 45.85 -8.11
CA GLU A 221 -18.75 46.02 -6.78
C GLU A 221 -17.95 46.95 -5.85
N CYS A 222 -16.62 47.03 -5.99
CA CYS A 222 -15.80 47.95 -5.18
C CYS A 222 -15.00 48.98 -6.00
N GLY A 223 -14.99 48.87 -7.32
CA GLY A 223 -14.28 49.77 -8.23
C GLY A 223 -12.77 49.54 -8.34
N ASP A 224 -12.16 48.72 -7.48
CA ASP A 224 -10.71 48.49 -7.50
C ASP A 224 -10.28 47.59 -8.66
N VAL A 225 -9.04 47.77 -9.13
CA VAL A 225 -8.45 47.00 -10.25
C VAL A 225 -7.79 45.70 -9.79
N GLY A 226 -7.77 44.68 -10.67
CA GLY A 226 -7.03 43.43 -10.47
C GLY A 226 -7.88 42.22 -10.06
N HIS A 227 -9.18 42.37 -9.83
CA HIS A 227 -10.08 41.26 -9.50
C HIS A 227 -11.51 41.51 -10.01
N ILE A 228 -12.31 40.45 -10.14
CA ILE A 228 -13.73 40.54 -10.53
C ILE A 228 -14.65 40.43 -9.32
N ARG A 229 -15.93 40.80 -9.50
CA ARG A 229 -16.98 40.80 -8.45
C ARG A 229 -17.06 39.53 -7.60
N ARG A 230 -16.75 38.37 -8.20
CA ARG A 230 -16.77 37.06 -7.51
C ARG A 230 -15.63 36.87 -6.51
N TYR A 231 -14.51 37.55 -6.72
CA TYR A 231 -13.29 37.50 -5.90
C TYR A 231 -12.99 38.86 -5.26
N CYS A 232 -14.03 39.64 -4.96
CA CYS A 232 -13.88 40.96 -4.38
C CYS A 232 -13.52 40.86 -2.89
N PRO A 233 -12.32 41.31 -2.46
CA PRO A 233 -11.87 41.19 -1.08
C PRO A 233 -12.71 42.05 -0.14
N LYS A 234 -13.35 43.12 -0.65
CA LYS A 234 -14.26 43.98 0.12
C LYS A 234 -15.68 43.40 0.26
N LYS A 235 -15.98 42.27 -0.40
CA LYS A 235 -17.30 41.64 -0.37
C LYS A 235 -17.52 40.76 0.86
N PHE A 236 -16.45 40.29 1.49
CA PHE A 236 -16.52 39.59 2.77
C PHE A 236 -16.48 40.58 3.94
N LYS A 237 -17.64 41.18 4.24
CA LYS A 237 -17.88 41.68 5.60
C LYS A 237 -17.97 40.45 6.50
N TRP A 238 -17.03 40.31 7.43
CA TRP A 238 -17.09 39.36 8.54
C TRP A 238 -18.47 39.55 9.21
N HIS A 239 -19.40 38.62 8.99
CA HIS A 239 -20.72 38.70 9.61
C HIS A 239 -20.55 38.48 11.12
N LYS A 240 -20.27 39.55 11.86
CA LYS A 240 -20.73 39.71 13.25
C LYS A 240 -22.26 39.78 13.20
N ALA A 241 -22.92 38.66 12.94
CA ALA A 241 -24.37 38.57 12.96
C ALA A 241 -24.79 37.16 13.37
N LYS A 242 -24.91 36.99 14.70
CA LYS A 242 -25.75 36.00 15.38
C LYS A 242 -25.45 34.52 15.08
N ILE A 243 -24.41 34.00 15.73
CA ILE A 243 -24.48 32.62 16.25
C ILE A 243 -25.41 32.71 17.47
N VAL A 244 -26.70 32.50 17.25
CA VAL A 244 -27.66 32.22 18.32
C VAL A 244 -27.99 30.75 18.15
N ASN A 245 -27.59 29.96 19.13
CA ASN A 245 -27.62 28.50 19.24
C ASN A 245 -26.43 27.73 18.66
N SER A 246 -25.91 26.87 19.53
CA SER A 246 -24.61 26.21 19.53
C SER A 246 -24.61 24.79 18.96
N ASP A 247 -25.66 24.34 18.27
CA ASP A 247 -25.82 22.90 17.98
C ASP A 247 -25.92 22.50 16.50
N GLU A 248 -25.72 23.40 15.55
CA GLU A 248 -25.59 23.00 14.14
C GLU A 248 -24.10 22.98 13.72
N ARG A 249 -23.35 21.99 14.23
CA ARG A 249 -22.08 21.62 13.59
C ARG A 249 -22.40 21.09 12.20
N ARG A 250 -22.01 21.84 11.18
CA ARG A 250 -22.08 21.38 9.78
C ARG A 250 -21.21 20.12 9.65
N PRO A 251 -21.76 18.97 9.25
CA PRO A 251 -20.96 17.78 9.04
C PRO A 251 -20.07 18.04 7.82
N ASN A 252 -18.75 18.08 8.02
CA ASN A 252 -17.66 18.15 7.02
C ASN A 252 -16.78 19.42 7.01
N ASN A 253 -16.90 20.33 7.99
CA ASN A 253 -15.93 21.42 8.16
C ASN A 253 -15.08 21.23 9.42
N SER A 254 -13.77 21.46 9.30
CA SER A 254 -12.82 21.43 10.41
C SER A 254 -12.49 22.87 10.83
N ASP A 255 -13.30 23.40 11.75
CA ASP A 255 -13.09 24.72 12.33
C ASP A 255 -12.16 24.58 13.54
N PHE A 256 -11.22 25.52 13.72
CA PHE A 256 -10.31 25.51 14.85
C PHE A 256 -10.36 26.82 15.63
N GLU A 257 -10.48 26.68 16.95
CA GLU A 257 -10.59 27.78 17.92
C GLU A 257 -9.33 27.83 18.80
N ASP A 258 -9.01 29.02 19.28
CA ASP A 258 -7.96 29.22 20.29
C ASP A 258 -8.43 28.73 21.68
N GLY A 259 -7.52 28.59 22.65
CA GLY A 259 -7.81 28.18 24.04
C GLY A 259 -8.80 29.08 24.79
N ASN A 260 -9.17 30.23 24.21
CA ASN A 260 -10.19 31.16 24.72
C ASN A 260 -11.54 31.07 23.96
N GLY A 261 -11.76 30.04 23.14
CA GLY A 261 -13.01 29.82 22.39
C GLY A 261 -13.24 30.79 21.22
N LYS A 262 -12.15 31.36 20.68
CA LYS A 262 -12.21 32.29 19.54
C LYS A 262 -11.76 31.58 18.27
N LEU A 263 -12.61 31.56 17.25
CA LEU A 263 -12.34 30.97 15.94
C LEU A 263 -11.10 31.60 15.26
N ARG A 264 -10.07 30.78 14.97
CA ARG A 264 -8.78 31.21 14.39
C ARG A 264 -8.63 30.81 12.91
N GLY A 265 -9.45 29.86 12.44
CA GLY A 265 -9.58 29.56 11.03
C GLY A 265 -10.61 28.46 10.75
N MET A 266 -10.96 28.32 9.48
CA MET A 266 -11.94 27.35 9.00
C MET A 266 -11.37 26.57 7.82
N GLY A 267 -11.62 25.27 7.80
CA GLY A 267 -11.34 24.40 6.67
C GLY A 267 -12.60 24.14 5.85
N SER A 268 -12.55 24.41 4.55
CA SER A 268 -13.59 24.03 3.59
C SER A 268 -13.05 23.00 2.60
N LEU A 269 -13.80 21.92 2.39
CA LEU A 269 -13.41 20.87 1.45
C LEU A 269 -13.75 21.29 0.00
N ILE A 270 -12.74 21.39 -0.87
CA ILE A 270 -12.90 21.67 -2.30
C ILE A 270 -12.07 20.64 -3.07
N ASP A 271 -12.70 19.90 -3.98
CA ASP A 271 -12.06 18.85 -4.78
C ASP A 271 -11.22 17.86 -3.96
N LYS A 272 -11.79 17.39 -2.84
CA LYS A 272 -11.17 16.46 -1.86
C LYS A 272 -9.92 17.00 -1.14
N LEU A 273 -9.58 18.28 -1.32
CA LEU A 273 -8.55 18.98 -0.55
C LEU A 273 -9.21 19.97 0.43
N TYR A 274 -8.66 20.06 1.64
CA TYR A 274 -9.09 21.08 2.60
C TYR A 274 -8.37 22.39 2.28
N GLN A 275 -9.14 23.40 1.86
CA GLN A 275 -8.67 24.76 1.81
C GLN A 275 -8.86 25.39 3.20
N LEU A 276 -7.75 25.78 3.83
CA LEU A 276 -7.73 26.39 5.15
C LEU A 276 -7.61 27.92 5.01
N ASP A 277 -8.62 28.64 5.51
CA ASP A 277 -8.58 30.09 5.66
C ASP A 277 -8.33 30.43 7.13
N CYS A 278 -7.08 30.82 7.42
CA CYS A 278 -6.60 31.11 8.77
C CYS A 278 -6.26 32.59 8.91
N GLN A 279 -6.59 33.21 10.05
CA GLN A 279 -6.02 34.51 10.40
C GLN A 279 -4.64 34.30 11.02
N VAL A 280 -3.60 34.80 10.36
CA VAL A 280 -2.25 34.85 10.93
C VAL A 280 -2.25 35.90 12.04
N ALA A 281 -2.37 35.45 13.29
CA ALA A 281 -2.18 36.30 14.43
C ALA A 281 -0.68 36.37 14.73
N ILE A 282 -0.03 37.42 14.22
CA ILE A 282 1.30 37.79 14.70
C ILE A 282 1.08 38.43 16.08
N THR A 283 1.05 37.61 17.13
CA THR A 283 1.19 38.12 18.50
C THR A 283 2.66 38.42 18.73
N THR A 284 2.95 39.65 19.15
CA THR A 284 4.29 40.18 19.44
C THR A 284 4.92 39.59 20.70
N ASP A 285 4.68 38.33 21.00
CA ASP A 285 5.48 37.60 21.97
C ASP A 285 6.48 36.75 21.22
N THR A 286 7.74 37.13 21.44
CA THR A 286 8.96 36.59 20.87
C THR A 286 9.01 35.07 20.98
N ALA A 287 8.73 34.37 19.88
CA ALA A 287 9.20 33.02 19.68
C ALA A 287 10.69 33.10 19.32
N TYR A 288 11.57 32.75 20.27
CA TYR A 288 12.95 32.42 19.94
C TYR A 288 12.92 31.16 19.07
N VAL A 289 12.99 31.34 17.75
CA VAL A 289 13.38 30.26 16.85
C VAL A 289 14.90 30.26 16.86
N SER A 290 15.48 29.19 17.39
CA SER A 290 16.90 28.89 17.23
C SER A 290 17.21 28.93 15.73
N VAL A 291 17.90 29.97 15.29
CA VAL A 291 18.46 30.04 13.94
C VAL A 291 19.69 29.14 13.95
N GLU A 292 19.47 27.83 13.86
CA GLU A 292 20.51 26.96 13.33
C GLU A 292 20.60 27.21 11.82
N SER A 293 21.80 27.58 11.41
CA SER A 293 22.16 28.20 10.15
C SER A 293 22.24 27.22 8.97
N SER A 294 21.47 26.14 9.00
CA SER A 294 21.34 25.15 7.93
C SER A 294 19.98 25.27 7.23
N GLN A 295 19.66 26.46 6.71
CA GLN A 295 18.66 26.62 5.64
C GLN A 295 19.20 25.98 4.34
N GLY A 296 19.35 24.65 4.35
CA GLY A 296 19.83 23.85 3.24
C GLY A 296 18.71 23.38 2.32
N SER A 297 19.11 22.92 1.13
CA SER A 297 18.25 22.22 0.16
C SER A 297 17.46 21.07 0.79
N ASP A 298 18.04 20.39 1.78
CA ASP A 298 17.45 19.27 2.51
C ASP A 298 16.16 19.59 3.27
N LEU A 299 15.96 20.83 3.73
CA LEU A 299 14.70 21.22 4.39
C LEU A 299 13.61 21.59 3.39
N TRP A 300 14.00 22.12 2.24
CA TRP A 300 13.06 22.55 1.20
C TRP A 300 12.58 21.39 0.34
N HIS A 301 13.42 20.38 0.16
CA HIS A 301 13.08 19.12 -0.49
C HIS A 301 11.79 18.46 0.05
N PRO A 302 11.64 18.15 1.35
CA PRO A 302 10.42 17.56 1.90
C PRO A 302 9.26 18.56 1.97
N ARG A 303 9.51 19.85 2.22
CA ARG A 303 8.46 20.89 2.30
C ARG A 303 7.72 21.08 0.98
N LEU A 304 8.38 20.84 -0.14
CA LEU A 304 7.78 20.92 -1.47
C LEU A 304 7.27 19.56 -1.97
N GLY A 305 7.26 18.52 -1.12
CA GLY A 305 6.79 17.18 -1.45
C GLY A 305 7.87 16.31 -2.10
N HIS A 306 9.03 16.22 -1.46
CA HIS A 306 10.17 15.40 -1.89
C HIS A 306 10.67 15.73 -3.30
N VAL A 307 10.75 17.02 -3.61
CA VAL A 307 11.12 17.50 -4.95
C VAL A 307 12.60 17.23 -5.25
N HIS A 308 12.88 16.59 -6.38
CA HIS A 308 14.23 16.31 -6.86
C HIS A 308 15.09 17.58 -6.99
N GLU A 309 16.39 17.49 -6.69
CA GLU A 309 17.33 18.61 -6.59
C GLU A 309 17.30 19.55 -7.82
N LEU A 310 17.30 18.97 -9.03
CA LEU A 310 17.23 19.73 -10.29
C LEU A 310 15.97 20.61 -10.39
N ARG A 311 14.83 20.14 -9.89
CA ARG A 311 13.60 20.94 -9.85
C ARG A 311 13.67 22.01 -8.77
N LEU A 312 14.30 21.70 -7.64
CA LEU A 312 14.54 22.68 -6.58
C LEU A 312 15.39 23.85 -7.11
N LYS A 313 16.50 23.57 -7.81
CA LYS A 313 17.34 24.59 -8.46
C LYS A 313 16.54 25.47 -9.42
N LYS A 314 15.73 24.84 -10.27
CA LYS A 314 14.87 25.55 -11.24
C LYS A 314 13.84 26.46 -10.57
N CYS A 315 13.24 26.04 -9.45
CA CYS A 315 12.28 26.85 -8.69
C CYS A 315 12.91 28.10 -8.05
N VAL A 316 14.19 28.02 -7.70
CA VAL A 316 14.92 29.17 -7.14
C VAL A 316 15.38 30.11 -8.27
N GLU A 317 15.84 29.57 -9.40
CA GLU A 317 16.16 30.36 -10.61
C GLU A 317 14.96 31.13 -11.16
N SER A 318 13.74 30.56 -11.05
CA SER A 318 12.51 31.20 -11.49
C SER A 318 11.83 32.10 -10.44
N GLU A 319 12.52 32.42 -9.34
CA GLU A 319 12.02 33.22 -8.20
C GLU A 319 10.66 32.73 -7.64
N SER A 320 10.32 31.46 -7.86
CA SER A 320 9.01 30.91 -7.50
C SER A 320 8.92 30.53 -6.02
N VAL A 321 10.06 30.53 -5.32
CA VAL A 321 10.18 30.27 -3.89
C VAL A 321 11.10 31.32 -3.25
N GLN A 322 10.59 32.05 -2.26
CA GLN A 322 11.36 33.05 -1.52
C GLN A 322 12.07 32.41 -0.31
N GLY A 323 13.33 32.77 -0.08
CA GLY A 323 14.09 32.34 1.10
C GLY A 323 15.04 31.14 0.92
N ILE A 324 15.24 30.64 -0.31
CA ILE A 324 16.28 29.64 -0.63
C ILE A 324 17.49 30.34 -1.25
N ASN A 325 18.70 30.11 -0.71
CA ASN A 325 19.92 30.69 -1.26
C ASN A 325 20.58 29.74 -2.27
N ILE A 326 20.62 30.15 -3.55
CA ILE A 326 21.16 29.38 -4.70
C ILE A 326 22.58 28.87 -4.45
N LYS A 327 23.41 29.61 -3.69
CA LYS A 327 24.83 29.28 -3.46
C LYS A 327 25.06 28.14 -2.47
N LYS A 328 24.01 27.62 -1.83
CA LYS A 328 24.07 26.56 -0.79
C LYS A 328 23.38 25.24 -1.18
N ILE A 329 22.91 25.10 -2.42
CA ILE A 329 22.31 23.83 -2.88
C ILE A 329 23.45 22.83 -3.14
N THR A 330 23.93 22.16 -2.09
CA THR A 330 24.70 20.93 -2.20
C THR A 330 23.77 19.76 -2.47
N GLU A 331 24.35 18.64 -2.94
CA GLU A 331 23.65 17.37 -3.16
C GLU A 331 22.69 17.08 -1.99
N LEU A 332 21.44 16.75 -2.32
CA LEU A 332 20.44 16.39 -1.31
C LEU A 332 20.94 15.16 -0.54
N SER A 333 20.92 15.24 0.79
CA SER A 333 21.18 14.06 1.60
C SER A 333 20.08 13.01 1.37
N PHE A 334 20.45 11.74 1.51
CA PHE A 334 19.53 10.63 1.31
C PHE A 334 18.23 10.81 2.11
N CYS A 335 17.09 10.75 1.41
CA CYS A 335 15.77 10.92 2.00
C CYS A 335 14.96 9.62 1.85
N GLU A 336 14.67 8.95 2.96
CA GLU A 336 13.85 7.72 2.97
C GLU A 336 12.44 7.94 2.38
N GLY A 337 11.87 9.13 2.54
CA GLY A 337 10.56 9.49 1.98
C GLY A 337 10.50 9.55 0.45
N CYS A 338 11.65 9.57 -0.24
CA CYS A 338 11.71 9.47 -1.71
C CYS A 338 11.65 8.03 -2.24
N LEU A 339 11.81 7.02 -1.38
CA LEU A 339 11.81 5.61 -1.77
C LEU A 339 10.42 4.96 -1.65
N ALA A 340 9.50 5.58 -0.91
CA ALA A 340 8.15 5.09 -0.66
C ALA A 340 7.15 5.60 -1.72
#